data_AF-A0A3B9T921-F1
#
_entry.id   AF-A0A3B9T921-F1
#
_cell.length_a   1.000
_cell.length_b   1.000
_cell.length_c   1.000
_cell.angle_alpha   90.00
_cell.angle_beta   90.00
_cell.angle_gamma   90.00
#
_symmetry.space_group_name_H-M   'P 1'
#
loop_
_entity.id
_entity.type
_entity.pdbx_description
1 polymer ?
#
loop_
_entity_poly.entity_id
_entity_poly.type
_entity_poly.pdbx_seq_one_letter_code
_entity_poly.pdbx_strand_id
1 'polypeptide(L)'
;MKKPLQIIGFFVIFLVLSACANKKQEQIEKPQLLISEEKMAEILSEIQLIEAYLNQVPFSKRGNNDSDYVYYPVLFEKYKISKEDFLDNLTYYAKQQEKIEGIYTNAIILLTKLKAKDLEMQLQLKLDSIFEDSVKIATENKRLEAEFNF
;
A
#
# COMPACT_ATOMS: atom_id res chain seq x y z
N MET A 1 28.57 -48.00 35.82
CA MET A 1 28.59 -47.75 34.36
C MET A 1 27.59 -46.63 34.01
N LYS A 2 27.91 -45.35 34.26
CA LYS A 2 27.03 -44.20 33.96
C LYS A 2 27.67 -43.10 33.08
N LYS A 3 28.93 -43.31 32.66
CA LYS A 3 29.72 -42.33 31.91
C LYS A 3 29.27 -42.05 30.45
N PRO A 4 28.63 -42.97 29.68
CA PRO A 4 28.33 -42.68 28.27
C PRO A 4 27.14 -41.72 28.09
N LEU A 5 26.19 -41.69 29.04
CA LEU A 5 25.00 -40.84 28.94
C LEU A 5 25.34 -39.34 29.15
N GLN A 6 26.31 -39.02 30.00
CA GLN A 6 26.81 -37.65 30.19
C GLN A 6 27.56 -37.13 28.96
N ILE A 7 28.32 -37.99 28.28
CA ILE A 7 29.09 -37.63 27.08
C ILE A 7 28.15 -37.32 25.91
N ILE A 8 27.08 -38.10 25.76
CA ILE A 8 26.03 -37.85 24.75
C ILE A 8 25.33 -36.51 25.01
N GLY A 9 24.97 -36.22 26.26
CA GLY A 9 24.35 -34.93 26.61
C GLY A 9 25.24 -33.73 26.29
N PHE A 10 26.55 -33.83 26.57
CA PHE A 10 27.51 -32.76 26.25
C PHE A 10 27.70 -32.56 24.74
N PHE A 11 27.70 -33.66 23.97
CA PHE A 11 27.79 -33.62 22.50
C PHE A 11 26.55 -32.97 21.86
N VAL A 12 25.35 -33.27 22.37
CA VAL A 12 24.09 -32.64 21.91
C VAL A 12 24.08 -31.14 22.21
N ILE A 13 24.53 -30.73 23.40
CA ILE A 13 24.68 -29.31 23.76
C ILE A 13 25.67 -28.58 22.84
N PHE A 14 26.80 -29.21 22.51
CA PHE A 14 27.79 -28.63 21.60
C PHE A 14 27.25 -28.49 20.17
N LEU A 15 26.44 -29.45 19.70
CA LEU A 15 25.79 -29.40 18.39
C LEU A 15 24.77 -28.26 18.29
N VAL A 16 23.97 -28.04 19.34
CA VAL A 16 23.00 -26.93 19.42
C VAL A 16 23.71 -25.56 19.40
N LEU A 17 24.90 -25.45 20.00
CA LEU A 17 25.68 -24.20 19.99
C LEU A 17 26.33 -23.89 18.62
N SER A 18 26.63 -24.92 17.81
CA SER A 18 27.21 -24.74 16.47
C SER A 18 26.21 -24.27 15.40
N ALA A 19 24.92 -24.44 15.64
CA ALA A 19 23.86 -24.09 14.68
C ALA A 19 23.68 -22.56 14.49
N CYS A 20 24.27 -21.73 15.34
CA CYS A 20 24.17 -20.26 15.26
C CYS A 20 25.37 -19.58 14.58
N ALA A 21 26.39 -20.30 14.14
CA ALA A 21 27.68 -19.68 13.77
C ALA A 21 27.81 -19.25 12.29
N ASN A 22 26.81 -19.47 11.43
CA ASN A 22 26.89 -19.09 10.02
C ASN A 22 25.82 -18.05 9.63
N LYS A 23 25.87 -16.86 10.23
CA LYS A 23 25.43 -15.67 9.50
C LYS A 23 26.55 -15.32 8.53
N LYS A 24 26.55 -15.94 7.33
CA LYS A 24 27.17 -15.29 6.18
C LYS A 24 26.52 -13.91 6.12
N GLN A 25 27.29 -12.86 6.37
CA GLN A 25 26.86 -11.50 6.04
C GLN A 25 26.64 -11.51 4.53
N GLU A 26 25.42 -11.77 4.09
CA GLU A 26 25.02 -11.46 2.73
C GLU A 26 25.30 -9.97 2.55
N GLN A 27 26.24 -9.65 1.67
CA GLN A 27 26.39 -8.28 1.20
C GLN A 27 25.04 -7.89 0.60
N ILE A 28 24.42 -6.88 1.19
CA ILE A 28 23.20 -6.29 0.66
C ILE A 28 23.64 -5.49 -0.58
N GLU A 29 23.51 -6.10 -1.76
CA GLU A 29 23.83 -5.42 -3.01
C GLU A 29 22.87 -4.25 -3.21
N LYS A 30 23.44 -3.06 -3.39
CA LYS A 30 22.68 -1.84 -3.62
C LYS A 30 22.20 -1.83 -5.09
N PRO A 31 20.91 -1.55 -5.35
CA PRO A 31 20.39 -1.42 -6.71
C PRO A 31 21.14 -0.35 -7.52
N GLN A 32 21.20 -0.56 -8.84
CA GLN A 32 21.81 0.40 -9.75
C GLN A 32 21.14 1.77 -9.68
N LEU A 33 19.80 1.78 -9.69
CA LEU A 33 18.97 2.95 -9.39
C LEU A 33 18.40 2.79 -7.98
N LEU A 34 18.89 3.56 -7.00
CA LEU A 34 18.30 3.56 -5.66
C LEU A 34 17.09 4.49 -5.62
N ILE A 35 15.90 3.92 -5.44
CA ILE A 35 14.66 4.65 -5.16
C ILE A 35 14.65 5.00 -3.68
N SER A 36 14.24 6.22 -3.31
CA SER A 36 14.19 6.61 -1.88
C SER A 36 13.07 5.88 -1.14
N GLU A 37 13.16 5.83 0.19
CA GLU A 37 12.14 5.17 1.04
C GLU A 37 10.77 5.84 0.89
N GLU A 38 10.74 7.16 0.77
CA GLU A 38 9.51 7.93 0.56
C GLU A 38 8.88 7.61 -0.80
N LYS A 39 9.69 7.59 -1.87
CA LYS A 39 9.22 7.23 -3.21
C LYS A 39 8.75 5.77 -3.27
N MET A 40 9.44 4.85 -2.59
CA MET A 40 8.98 3.47 -2.49
C MET A 40 7.65 3.36 -1.75
N ALA A 41 7.44 4.14 -0.71
CA ALA A 41 6.16 4.19 0.00
C ALA A 41 5.03 4.71 -0.91
N GLU A 42 5.29 5.74 -1.72
CA GLU A 42 4.34 6.23 -2.72
C GLU A 42 4.00 5.14 -3.76
N ILE A 43 5.01 4.53 -4.39
CA ILE A 43 4.83 3.48 -5.40
C ILE A 43 4.03 2.30 -4.81
N LEU A 44 4.40 1.83 -3.62
CA LEU A 44 3.69 0.74 -2.95
C LEU A 44 2.25 1.12 -2.61
N SER A 45 1.99 2.35 -2.20
CA SER A 45 0.61 2.82 -1.97
C SER A 45 -0.22 2.76 -3.25
N GLU A 46 0.34 3.15 -4.40
CA GLU A 46 -0.36 3.10 -5.70
C GLU A 46 -0.57 1.67 -6.19
N ILE A 47 0.42 0.78 -5.98
CA ILE A 47 0.26 -0.66 -6.22
C ILE A 47 -0.92 -1.21 -5.40
N GLN A 48 -1.00 -0.89 -4.11
CA GLN A 48 -2.11 -1.34 -3.27
C GLN A 48 -3.47 -0.80 -3.74
N LEU A 49 -3.54 0.43 -4.27
CA LEU A 49 -4.77 0.97 -4.85
C LEU A 49 -5.17 0.22 -6.12
N ILE A 50 -4.22 -0.05 -7.02
CA ILE A 50 -4.45 -0.83 -8.23
C ILE A 50 -4.99 -2.22 -7.87
N GLU A 51 -4.33 -2.92 -6.95
CA GLU A 51 -4.74 -4.26 -6.53
C GLU A 51 -6.10 -4.24 -5.81
N ALA A 52 -6.36 -3.27 -4.93
CA ALA A 52 -7.64 -3.12 -4.28
C ALA A 52 -8.79 -2.87 -5.27
N TYR A 53 -8.55 -2.09 -6.33
CA TYR A 53 -9.51 -1.89 -7.41
C TYR A 53 -9.74 -3.19 -8.20
N LEU A 54 -8.67 -3.84 -8.64
CA LEU A 54 -8.78 -5.07 -9.43
C LEU A 54 -9.46 -6.20 -8.64
N ASN A 55 -9.22 -6.30 -7.34
CA ASN A 55 -9.88 -7.28 -6.47
C ASN A 55 -11.41 -7.10 -6.37
N GLN A 56 -11.93 -5.91 -6.68
CA GLN A 56 -13.38 -5.66 -6.77
C GLN A 56 -13.95 -6.03 -8.15
N VAL A 57 -13.11 -6.14 -9.18
CA VAL A 57 -13.51 -6.51 -10.53
C VAL A 57 -13.42 -8.03 -10.69
N PRO A 58 -14.54 -8.74 -10.97
CA PRO A 58 -14.52 -10.18 -11.23
C PRO A 58 -13.51 -10.51 -12.33
N PHE A 59 -12.73 -11.57 -12.15
CA PHE A 59 -11.69 -11.96 -13.12
C PHE A 59 -12.22 -12.09 -14.55
N SER A 60 -13.41 -12.68 -14.71
CA SER A 60 -14.10 -12.81 -16.01
C SER A 60 -14.46 -11.48 -16.68
N LYS A 61 -14.50 -10.38 -15.92
CA LYS A 61 -14.80 -9.02 -16.39
C LYS A 61 -13.56 -8.14 -16.50
N ARG A 62 -12.38 -8.61 -16.09
CA ARG A 62 -11.13 -7.85 -16.22
C ARG A 62 -10.68 -7.74 -17.69
N GLY A 63 -10.99 -8.72 -18.53
CA GLY A 63 -10.50 -8.75 -19.91
C GLY A 63 -8.97 -8.75 -19.93
N ASN A 64 -8.35 -7.79 -20.64
CA ASN A 64 -6.90 -7.57 -20.64
C ASN A 64 -6.43 -6.59 -19.53
N ASN A 65 -7.32 -6.09 -18.67
CA ASN A 65 -6.99 -5.16 -17.58
C ASN A 65 -6.41 -5.92 -16.39
N ASP A 66 -5.21 -6.44 -16.60
CA ASP A 66 -4.39 -7.09 -15.58
C ASP A 66 -3.35 -6.08 -15.05
N SER A 67 -2.96 -6.23 -13.78
CA SER A 67 -2.06 -5.28 -13.12
C SER A 67 -0.72 -5.21 -13.85
N ASP A 68 -0.18 -6.35 -14.26
CA ASP A 68 1.11 -6.45 -14.95
C ASP A 68 1.12 -5.85 -16.37
N TYR A 69 -0.01 -5.79 -17.07
CA TYR A 69 -0.05 -5.41 -18.49
C TYR A 69 -0.56 -3.99 -18.76
N VAL A 70 -1.39 -3.44 -17.86
CA VAL A 70 -2.00 -2.12 -18.06
C VAL A 70 -1.58 -1.14 -16.98
N TYR A 71 -1.71 -1.53 -15.70
CA TYR A 71 -1.58 -0.56 -14.61
C TYR A 71 -0.13 -0.35 -14.18
N TYR A 72 0.64 -1.42 -13.99
CA TYR A 72 2.05 -1.31 -13.58
C TYR A 72 2.94 -0.63 -14.62
N PRO A 73 2.81 -0.87 -15.95
CA PRO A 73 3.60 -0.12 -16.93
C PRO A 73 3.38 1.40 -16.83
N VAL A 74 2.12 1.83 -16.70
CA VAL A 74 1.77 3.26 -16.56
C VAL A 74 2.29 3.83 -15.24
N LEU A 75 2.17 3.06 -14.15
CA LEU A 75 2.71 3.44 -12.85
C LEU A 75 4.23 3.63 -12.91
N PHE A 76 4.96 2.66 -13.47
CA PHE A 76 6.41 2.71 -13.53
C PHE A 76 6.90 3.82 -14.46
N GLU A 77 6.19 4.11 -15.55
CA GLU A 77 6.44 5.27 -16.41
C GLU A 77 6.30 6.59 -15.63
N LYS A 78 5.22 6.75 -14.84
CA LYS A 78 5.00 7.93 -13.99
C LYS A 78 6.17 8.18 -13.03
N TYR A 79 6.72 7.12 -12.44
CA TYR A 79 7.87 7.20 -11.53
C TYR A 79 9.23 7.18 -12.21
N LYS A 80 9.28 7.01 -13.55
CA LYS A 80 10.49 6.89 -14.36
C LYS A 80 11.40 5.75 -13.90
N ILE A 81 10.80 4.60 -13.62
CA ILE A 81 11.48 3.37 -13.22
C ILE A 81 11.06 2.21 -14.13
N SER A 82 11.84 1.14 -14.14
CA SER A 82 11.45 -0.16 -14.71
C SER A 82 10.82 -1.08 -13.65
N LYS A 83 10.26 -2.21 -14.09
CA LYS A 83 9.80 -3.26 -13.16
C LYS A 83 10.98 -3.85 -12.40
N GLU A 84 12.12 -4.02 -13.07
CA GLU A 84 13.37 -4.50 -12.51
C GLU A 84 13.88 -3.54 -11.43
N ASP A 85 13.89 -2.22 -11.69
CA ASP A 85 14.28 -1.23 -10.67
C ASP A 85 13.41 -1.35 -9.41
N PHE A 86 12.09 -1.51 -9.56
CA PHE A 86 11.18 -1.71 -8.43
C PHE A 86 11.52 -2.99 -7.66
N LEU A 87 11.70 -4.12 -8.34
CA LEU A 87 11.98 -5.42 -7.71
C LEU A 87 13.34 -5.45 -7.01
N ASP A 88 14.36 -4.82 -7.60
CA ASP A 88 15.70 -4.70 -7.02
C ASP A 88 15.65 -3.85 -5.74
N ASN A 89 14.94 -2.72 -5.77
CA ASN A 89 14.76 -1.89 -4.59
C ASN A 89 13.93 -2.59 -3.51
N LEU A 90 12.86 -3.31 -3.88
CA LEU A 90 12.08 -4.09 -2.93
C LEU A 90 12.95 -5.16 -2.25
N THR A 91 13.77 -5.87 -3.02
CA THR A 91 14.71 -6.87 -2.50
C THR A 91 15.76 -6.24 -1.59
N TYR A 92 16.31 -5.09 -1.99
CA TYR A 92 17.26 -4.33 -1.19
C TYR A 92 16.66 -3.94 0.16
N TYR A 93 15.47 -3.33 0.17
CA TYR A 93 14.82 -2.90 1.39
C TYR A 93 14.35 -4.07 2.26
N ALA A 94 13.89 -5.18 1.67
CA ALA A 94 13.45 -6.37 2.41
C ALA A 94 14.55 -6.99 3.29
N LYS A 95 15.83 -6.78 2.96
CA LYS A 95 16.98 -7.20 3.79
C LYS A 95 17.28 -6.24 4.95
N GLN A 96 16.57 -5.12 5.06
CA GLN A 96 16.80 -4.03 6.01
C GLN A 96 15.51 -3.76 6.81
N GLN A 97 15.33 -4.49 7.90
CA GLN A 97 14.07 -4.53 8.69
C GLN A 97 13.48 -3.14 8.98
N GLU A 98 14.27 -2.23 9.53
CA GLU A 98 13.81 -0.89 9.91
C GLU A 98 13.31 -0.09 8.70
N LYS A 99 14.02 -0.18 7.57
CA LYS A 99 13.67 0.57 6.36
C LYS A 99 12.42 0.05 5.70
N ILE A 100 12.30 -1.28 5.54
CA ILE A 100 11.11 -1.85 4.91
C ILE A 100 9.86 -1.61 5.77
N GLU A 101 9.99 -1.68 7.09
CA GLU A 101 8.91 -1.33 8.03
C GLU A 101 8.50 0.15 7.90
N GLY A 102 9.47 1.05 7.82
CA GLY A 102 9.23 2.48 7.57
C GLY A 102 8.51 2.75 6.26
N ILE A 103 8.94 2.10 5.17
CA ILE A 103 8.32 2.19 3.85
C ILE A 103 6.84 1.75 3.89
N TYR A 104 6.54 0.58 4.47
CA TYR A 104 5.16 0.09 4.57
C TYR A 104 4.31 0.98 5.48
N THR A 105 4.85 1.45 6.60
CA THR A 105 4.17 2.38 7.50
C THR A 105 3.80 3.68 6.76
N ASN A 106 4.73 4.24 6.00
CA ASN A 106 4.48 5.44 5.20
C ASN A 106 3.45 5.19 4.09
N ALA A 107 3.49 4.04 3.43
CA ALA A 107 2.48 3.66 2.43
C ALA A 107 1.06 3.61 3.05
N ILE A 108 0.92 3.03 4.25
CA ILE A 108 -0.35 2.99 4.99
C ILE A 108 -0.81 4.41 5.36
N ILE A 109 0.10 5.28 5.78
CA ILE A 109 -0.22 6.70 6.09
C ILE A 109 -0.73 7.41 4.83
N LEU A 110 -0.08 7.22 3.68
CA LEU A 110 -0.52 7.82 2.41
C LEU A 110 -1.93 7.35 2.02
N LEU A 111 -2.20 6.05 2.10
CA LEU A 111 -3.52 5.48 1.84
C LEU A 111 -4.59 6.01 2.80
N THR A 112 -4.24 6.14 4.08
CA THR A 112 -5.15 6.68 5.11
C THR A 112 -5.50 8.14 4.84
N LYS A 113 -4.50 8.96 4.47
CA LYS A 113 -4.71 10.36 4.07
C LYS A 113 -5.59 10.47 2.83
N LEU A 114 -5.36 9.62 1.83
CA LEU A 114 -6.19 9.58 0.62
C LEU A 114 -7.65 9.27 0.95
N LYS A 115 -7.89 8.27 1.81
CA LYS A 115 -9.23 7.91 2.28
C LYS A 115 -9.91 9.05 3.05
N ALA A 116 -9.19 9.74 3.91
CA ALA A 116 -9.73 10.88 4.65
C ALA A 116 -10.14 12.01 3.69
N LYS A 117 -9.30 12.33 2.71
CA LYS A 117 -9.59 13.33 1.68
C LYS A 117 -10.80 12.97 0.81
N ASP A 118 -10.93 11.71 0.43
CA ASP A 118 -12.11 11.21 -0.31
C ASP A 118 -13.41 11.40 0.50
N LEU A 119 -13.37 11.08 1.80
CA LEU A 119 -14.52 11.29 2.69
C LEU A 119 -14.90 12.76 2.85
N GLU A 120 -13.92 13.65 2.99
CA GLU A 120 -14.14 15.10 3.04
C GLU A 120 -14.82 15.61 1.76
N MET A 121 -14.36 15.14 0.60
CA MET A 121 -14.96 15.48 -0.69
C MET A 121 -16.41 15.00 -0.80
N GLN A 122 -16.70 13.76 -0.38
CA GLN A 122 -18.06 13.23 -0.37
C GLN A 122 -18.99 14.01 0.56
N LEU A 123 -18.48 14.45 1.72
CA LEU A 123 -19.25 15.29 2.65
C LEU A 123 -19.57 16.64 2.01
N GLN A 124 -18.60 17.26 1.35
CA GLN A 124 -18.80 18.53 0.65
C GLN A 124 -19.86 18.40 -0.45
N LEU A 125 -19.74 17.40 -1.33
CA LEU A 125 -20.72 17.14 -2.39
C LEU A 125 -22.14 16.94 -1.84
N LYS A 126 -22.26 16.25 -0.70
CA LYS A 126 -23.55 16.05 -0.04
C LYS A 126 -24.13 17.33 0.55
N LEU A 127 -23.30 18.18 1.15
CA LEU A 127 -23.72 19.49 1.67
C LEU A 127 -24.17 20.42 0.54
N ASP A 128 -23.45 20.43 -0.58
CA ASP A 128 -23.80 21.22 -1.76
C ASP A 128 -25.18 20.81 -2.32
N SER A 129 -25.43 19.50 -2.44
CA SER A 129 -26.75 18.98 -2.85
C SER A 129 -27.87 19.36 -1.87
N ILE A 130 -27.63 19.28 -0.55
CA ILE A 130 -28.62 19.68 0.46
C ILE A 130 -28.92 21.18 0.35
N PHE A 131 -27.90 21.99 0.10
CA PHE A 131 -28.06 23.42 -0.07
C PHE A 131 -28.89 23.75 -1.31
N GLU A 132 -28.61 23.13 -2.44
CA GLU A 132 -29.38 23.29 -3.69
C GLU A 132 -30.86 22.93 -3.51
N ASP A 133 -31.14 21.79 -2.87
CA ASP A 133 -32.52 21.37 -2.58
C ASP A 133 -33.23 22.36 -1.65
N SER A 134 -32.53 22.86 -0.63
CA SER A 134 -33.06 23.84 0.32
C SER A 134 -33.42 25.16 -0.37
N VAL A 135 -32.57 25.62 -1.29
CA VAL A 135 -32.83 26.82 -2.10
C VAL A 135 -34.05 26.60 -2.98
N LYS A 136 -34.13 25.46 -3.67
CA LYS A 136 -35.26 25.13 -4.55
C LYS A 136 -36.59 25.09 -3.79
N ILE A 137 -36.63 24.45 -2.62
CA ILE A 137 -37.81 24.41 -1.74
C ILE A 137 -38.21 25.83 -1.32
N ALA A 138 -37.25 26.65 -0.88
CA ALA A 138 -37.52 28.02 -0.47
C ALA A 138 -38.04 28.89 -1.63
N THR A 139 -37.53 28.70 -2.86
CA THR A 139 -38.03 29.38 -4.05
C THR A 139 -39.45 28.96 -4.39
N GLU A 140 -39.77 27.67 -4.34
CA GLU A 140 -41.10 27.16 -4.64
C GLU A 140 -42.14 27.62 -3.62
N ASN A 141 -41.81 27.59 -2.32
CA ASN A 141 -42.71 28.11 -1.28
C ASN A 141 -43.04 29.59 -1.49
N LYS A 142 -42.03 30.41 -1.81
CA LYS A 142 -42.24 31.83 -2.14
C LYS A 142 -43.14 32.02 -3.38
N ARG A 143 -43.00 31.15 -4.39
CA ARG A 143 -43.85 31.17 -5.59
C ARG A 143 -45.31 30.87 -5.25
N LEU A 144 -45.54 29.81 -4.46
CA LEU A 144 -46.88 29.43 -4.00
C LEU A 144 -47.51 30.54 -3.15
N GLU A 145 -46.77 31.12 -2.21
CA GLU A 145 -47.24 32.26 -1.41
C GLU A 145 -47.63 33.47 -2.28
N ALA A 146 -46.94 33.72 -3.39
CA ALA A 146 -47.30 34.78 -4.33
C ALA A 146 -48.54 34.44 -5.17
N GLU A 147 -48.78 33.17 -5.50
CA GLU A 147 -49.93 32.69 -6.26
C GLU A 147 -51.24 32.68 -5.43
N PHE A 148 -51.16 32.47 -4.11
CA PHE A 148 -52.34 32.42 -3.21
C PHE A 148 -52.71 33.77 -2.55
N ASN A 149 -51.95 34.83 -2.76
CA ASN A 149 -52.19 36.17 -2.20
C ASN A 149 -52.85 37.16 -3.20
N PHE A 150 -53.49 36.66 -4.26
CA PHE A 150 -54.37 37.40 -5.18
C PHE A 150 -55.81 36.88 -5.08
#